data_AF-A0A843E6M1-F1
#
_entry.id   AF-A0A843E6M1-F1
#
_cell.length_a   1.000
_cell.length_b   1.000
_cell.length_c   1.000
_cell.angle_alpha   90.00
_cell.angle_beta   90.00
_cell.angle_gamma   90.00
#
_symmetry.space_group_name_H-M   'P 1'
#
loop_
_entity.id
_entity.type
_entity.pdbx_description
1 polymer ?
#
loop_
_entity_poly.entity_id
_entity_poly.type
_entity_poly.pdbx_seq_one_letter_code
_entity_poly.pdbx_strand_id
1 'polypeptide(L)'
;LHICTPEWDRGAPLTYCRFSIRGEGYDDLWADMQRKISESSLEEVMSKEGSNEPLFKKIREDGAKRELPLIVETIRKFAEGVVCIKDKQLVVDGNKLESAFDISDSVDGSLGV
;
A
#
# COMPACT_ATOMS: atom_id res chain seq x y z
N LEU A 1 7.02 -2.28 1.83
CA LEU A 1 8.44 -2.42 1.51
C LEU A 1 9.00 -3.63 2.26
N HIS A 2 9.79 -4.49 1.63
CA HIS A 2 10.31 -5.72 2.26
C HIS A 2 11.83 -5.82 2.12
N ILE A 3 12.46 -6.68 2.92
CA ILE A 3 13.88 -7.00 2.77
C ILE A 3 14.11 -7.71 1.43
N CYS A 4 15.19 -7.39 0.73
CA CYS A 4 15.55 -8.11 -0.49
C CYS A 4 16.09 -9.51 -0.13
N THR A 5 15.55 -10.56 -0.77
CA THR A 5 16.05 -11.93 -0.65
C THR A 5 16.27 -12.52 -2.04
N PRO A 6 17.06 -13.61 -2.18
CA PRO A 6 17.23 -14.28 -3.47
C PRO A 6 15.92 -14.87 -4.03
N GLU A 7 14.96 -15.18 -3.16
CA GLU A 7 13.63 -15.62 -3.56
C GLU A 7 12.76 -14.44 -4.02
N TRP A 8 12.23 -14.55 -5.23
CA TRP A 8 11.43 -13.50 -5.85
C TRP A 8 10.21 -13.10 -5.01
N ASP A 9 10.18 -11.84 -4.56
CA ASP A 9 9.11 -11.22 -3.75
C ASP A 9 8.71 -11.99 -2.48
N ARG A 10 9.66 -12.70 -1.85
CA ARG A 10 9.42 -13.46 -0.60
C ARG A 10 10.13 -12.89 0.63
N GLY A 11 10.66 -11.69 0.54
CA GLY A 11 11.24 -11.02 1.70
C GLY A 11 10.22 -10.71 2.79
N ALA A 12 10.65 -10.78 4.04
CA ALA A 12 9.84 -10.31 5.17
C ALA A 12 9.53 -8.80 5.02
N PRO A 13 8.27 -8.39 5.22
CA PRO A 13 7.88 -6.99 5.10
C PRO A 13 8.49 -6.17 6.26
N LEU A 14 9.04 -5.00 5.93
CA LEU A 14 9.70 -4.10 6.87
C LEU A 14 8.73 -3.00 7.30
N THR A 15 8.21 -2.26 6.33
CA THR A 15 7.30 -1.14 6.54
C THR A 15 6.13 -1.22 5.56
N TYR A 16 5.00 -0.67 5.94
CA TYR A 16 3.84 -0.55 5.06
C TYR A 16 3.06 0.72 5.35
N CYS A 17 2.24 1.11 4.38
CA CYS A 17 1.27 2.17 4.49
C CYS A 17 -0.08 1.61 4.01
N ARG A 18 -1.14 1.95 4.72
CA ARG A 18 -2.52 1.62 4.37
C ARG A 18 -3.24 2.91 4.01
N PHE A 19 -4.24 2.79 3.14
CA PHE A 19 -5.19 3.85 2.89
C PHE A 19 -6.57 3.23 2.69
N SER A 20 -7.62 3.98 3.02
CA SER A 20 -8.99 3.55 2.81
C SER A 20 -9.34 3.57 1.33
N ILE A 21 -9.94 2.49 0.84
CA ILE A 21 -10.61 2.43 -0.47
C ILE A 21 -12.13 2.59 -0.31
N ARG A 22 -12.58 3.22 0.76
CA ARG A 22 -13.98 3.50 1.14
C ARG A 22 -14.12 4.95 1.57
N GLY A 23 -15.31 5.51 1.44
CA GLY A 23 -15.60 6.91 1.74
C GLY A 23 -15.51 7.81 0.51
N GLU A 24 -15.23 9.09 0.73
CA GLU A 24 -15.31 10.14 -0.30
C GLU A 24 -14.47 9.80 -1.54
N GLY A 25 -15.11 9.88 -2.72
CA GLY A 25 -14.53 9.56 -4.01
C GLY A 25 -14.37 8.05 -4.31
N TYR A 26 -14.60 7.16 -3.34
CA TYR A 26 -14.59 5.71 -3.55
C TYR A 26 -15.99 5.09 -3.55
N ASP A 27 -16.90 5.56 -2.71
CA ASP A 27 -18.21 4.93 -2.54
C ASP A 27 -19.03 4.93 -3.84
N ASP A 28 -19.00 6.03 -4.60
CA ASP A 28 -19.65 6.12 -5.91
C ASP A 28 -19.02 5.16 -6.93
N LEU A 29 -17.68 5.02 -6.92
CA LEU A 29 -16.97 4.10 -7.83
C LEU A 29 -17.25 2.64 -7.48
N TRP A 30 -17.39 2.32 -6.19
CA TRP A 30 -17.84 1.01 -5.75
C TRP A 30 -19.28 0.73 -6.16
N ALA A 31 -20.19 1.69 -6.03
CA ALA A 31 -21.57 1.55 -6.48
C ALA A 31 -21.63 1.31 -8.00
N ASP A 32 -20.81 2.03 -8.77
CA ASP A 32 -20.67 1.87 -10.22
C ASP A 32 -20.17 0.47 -10.59
N MET A 33 -19.10 0.00 -9.94
CA MET A 33 -18.58 -1.35 -10.13
C MET A 33 -19.65 -2.41 -9.80
N GLN A 34 -20.38 -2.27 -8.70
CA GLN A 34 -21.45 -3.19 -8.32
C GLN A 34 -22.55 -3.25 -9.38
N ARG A 35 -22.92 -2.09 -9.96
CA ARG A 35 -23.87 -2.04 -11.07
C ARG A 35 -23.34 -2.75 -12.30
N LYS A 36 -22.09 -2.50 -12.72
CA LYS A 36 -21.46 -3.17 -13.86
C LYS A 36 -21.48 -4.70 -13.72
N ILE A 37 -21.09 -5.21 -12.54
CA ILE A 37 -21.06 -6.67 -12.31
C ILE A 37 -22.45 -7.28 -12.05
N SER A 38 -23.49 -6.46 -11.86
CA SER A 38 -24.88 -6.94 -11.84
C SER A 38 -25.46 -7.11 -13.25
N GLU A 39 -24.94 -6.35 -14.22
CA GLU A 39 -25.36 -6.36 -15.62
C GLU A 39 -24.47 -7.27 -16.50
N SER A 40 -23.26 -7.62 -16.03
CA SER A 40 -22.24 -8.39 -16.76
C SER A 40 -21.30 -9.12 -15.79
N SER A 41 -20.47 -10.04 -16.27
CA SER A 41 -19.49 -10.70 -15.39
C SER A 41 -18.27 -9.81 -15.09
N LEU A 42 -17.56 -10.08 -13.99
CA LEU A 42 -16.32 -9.36 -13.66
C LEU A 42 -15.27 -9.51 -14.77
N GLU A 43 -15.17 -10.70 -15.38
CA GLU A 43 -14.27 -10.98 -16.50
C GLU A 43 -14.62 -10.13 -17.73
N GLU A 44 -15.90 -9.91 -18.01
CA GLU A 44 -16.34 -9.04 -19.10
C GLU A 44 -15.97 -7.57 -18.85
N VAL A 45 -16.15 -7.09 -17.61
CA VAL A 45 -15.72 -5.74 -17.20
C VAL A 45 -14.19 -5.60 -17.34
N MET A 46 -13.43 -6.58 -16.84
CA MET A 46 -11.97 -6.60 -16.96
C MET A 46 -11.50 -6.62 -18.43
N SER A 47 -12.17 -7.39 -19.30
CA SER A 47 -11.83 -7.45 -20.72
C SER A 47 -12.17 -6.17 -21.47
N LYS A 48 -13.23 -5.45 -21.08
CA LYS A 48 -13.69 -4.23 -21.76
C LYS A 48 -12.94 -2.98 -21.29
N GLU A 49 -12.76 -2.84 -19.98
CA GLU A 49 -12.22 -1.63 -19.36
C GLU A 49 -10.77 -1.80 -18.89
N GLY A 50 -10.41 -2.99 -18.39
CA GLY A 50 -9.08 -3.29 -17.89
C GLY A 50 -8.59 -2.27 -16.87
N SER A 51 -7.39 -1.72 -17.08
CA SER A 51 -6.80 -0.70 -16.20
C SER A 51 -7.44 0.68 -16.31
N ASN A 52 -8.35 0.88 -17.27
CA ASN A 52 -9.11 2.13 -17.40
C ASN A 52 -10.39 2.14 -16.56
N GLU A 53 -10.76 1.01 -15.93
CA GLU A 53 -11.90 0.96 -15.03
C GLU A 53 -11.71 1.99 -13.88
N PRO A 54 -12.69 2.89 -13.65
CA PRO A 54 -12.55 4.01 -12.72
C PRO A 54 -12.12 3.64 -11.29
N LEU A 55 -12.72 2.61 -10.67
CA LEU A 55 -12.37 2.19 -9.31
C LEU A 55 -10.93 1.69 -9.26
N PHE A 56 -10.55 0.78 -10.16
CA PHE A 56 -9.20 0.27 -10.28
C PHE A 56 -8.18 1.40 -10.48
N LYS A 57 -8.47 2.31 -11.40
CA LYS A 57 -7.60 3.45 -11.72
C LYS A 57 -7.38 4.33 -10.50
N LYS A 58 -8.45 4.68 -9.76
CA LYS A 58 -8.33 5.47 -8.53
C LYS A 58 -7.50 4.77 -7.45
N ILE A 59 -7.73 3.47 -7.21
CA ILE A 59 -6.93 2.68 -6.27
C ILE A 59 -5.45 2.71 -6.65
N ARG A 60 -5.14 2.57 -7.94
CA ARG A 60 -3.75 2.60 -8.43
C ARG A 60 -3.11 3.98 -8.31
N GLU A 61 -3.84 5.05 -8.63
CA GLU A 61 -3.35 6.43 -8.51
C GLU A 61 -3.08 6.81 -7.04
N ASP A 62 -4.02 6.52 -6.14
CA ASP A 62 -3.87 6.83 -4.71
C ASP A 62 -2.82 5.95 -4.03
N GLY A 63 -2.63 4.70 -4.50
CA GLY A 63 -1.52 3.85 -4.11
C GLY A 63 -0.17 4.41 -4.59
N ALA A 64 -0.06 4.78 -5.86
CA ALA A 64 1.17 5.30 -6.46
C ALA A 64 1.66 6.59 -5.79
N LYS A 65 0.74 7.49 -5.41
CA LYS A 65 1.08 8.70 -4.63
C LYS A 65 1.82 8.38 -3.33
N ARG A 66 1.60 7.20 -2.74
CA ARG A 66 2.18 6.77 -1.45
C ARG A 66 3.47 5.96 -1.62
N GLU A 67 3.79 5.48 -2.82
CA GLU A 67 4.96 4.60 -3.05
C GLU A 67 6.29 5.32 -2.73
N LEU A 68 6.52 6.51 -3.31
CA LEU A 68 7.73 7.28 -3.05
C LEU A 68 7.82 7.78 -1.59
N PRO A 69 6.76 8.36 -0.99
CA PRO A 69 6.72 8.65 0.44
C PRO A 69 7.08 7.46 1.32
N LEU A 70 6.49 6.28 1.07
CA LEU A 70 6.77 5.06 1.82
C LEU A 70 8.25 4.70 1.76
N ILE A 71 8.88 4.80 0.60
CA ILE A 71 10.32 4.54 0.44
C ILE A 71 11.14 5.55 1.26
N VAL A 72 10.85 6.85 1.13
CA VAL A 72 11.59 7.92 1.82
C VAL A 72 11.46 7.82 3.33
N GLU A 73 10.24 7.65 3.85
CA GLU A 73 9.99 7.50 5.28
C GLU A 73 10.63 6.23 5.85
N THR A 74 10.63 5.14 5.08
CA THR A 74 11.33 3.91 5.47
C THR A 74 12.82 4.16 5.63
N ILE A 75 13.47 4.76 4.63
CA ILE A 75 14.91 5.08 4.67
C ILE A 75 15.22 6.02 5.84
N ARG A 76 14.39 7.05 6.06
CA ARG A 76 14.55 7.98 7.18
C ARG A 76 14.54 7.26 8.53
N LYS A 77 13.56 6.38 8.76
CA LYS A 77 13.46 5.62 10.02
C LYS A 77 14.66 4.69 10.26
N PHE A 78 15.25 4.14 9.20
CA PHE A 78 16.51 3.40 9.30
C PHE A 78 17.69 4.34 9.62
N ALA A 79 17.79 5.49 8.96
CA ALA A 79 18.87 6.44 9.16
C ALA A 79 18.86 7.08 10.57
N GLU A 80 17.67 7.31 11.13
CA GLU A 80 17.48 7.84 12.48
C GLU A 80 17.62 6.78 13.58
N GLY A 81 17.77 5.51 13.22
CA GLY A 81 17.90 4.40 14.17
C GLY A 81 16.59 3.99 14.86
N VAL A 82 15.46 4.57 14.47
CA VAL A 82 14.11 4.16 14.91
C VAL A 82 13.86 2.70 14.52
N VAL A 83 14.31 2.31 13.33
CA VAL A 83 14.17 0.95 12.79
C VAL A 83 15.56 0.37 12.49
N CYS A 84 15.78 -0.90 12.84
CA CYS A 84 16.94 -1.66 12.39
C CYS A 84 16.59 -3.14 12.15
N ILE A 85 17.50 -3.87 11.50
CA ILE A 85 17.36 -5.32 11.29
C ILE A 85 18.42 -6.02 12.14
N LYS A 86 17.99 -6.91 13.03
CA LYS A 86 18.85 -7.77 13.84
C LYS A 86 18.41 -9.21 13.70
N ASP A 87 19.34 -10.13 13.40
CA ASP A 87 19.04 -11.55 13.20
C ASP A 87 17.90 -11.81 12.20
N LYS A 88 17.89 -11.03 11.10
CA LYS A 88 16.82 -11.05 10.07
C LYS A 88 15.42 -10.67 10.58
N GLN A 89 15.32 -10.09 11.77
CA GLN A 89 14.08 -9.58 12.36
C GLN A 89 14.08 -8.07 12.43
N LEU A 90 12.90 -7.47 12.24
CA LEU A 90 12.69 -6.04 12.40
C LEU A 90 12.71 -5.68 13.89
N VAL A 91 13.46 -4.65 14.24
CA VAL A 91 13.49 -4.06 15.57
C VAL A 91 13.13 -2.58 15.44
N VAL A 92 12.13 -2.13 16.21
CA VAL A 92 11.68 -0.74 16.24
C VAL A 92 11.75 -0.23 17.67
N ASP A 93 12.47 0.87 17.89
CA ASP A 93 12.71 1.46 19.20
C ASP A 93 13.19 0.43 20.25
N GLY A 94 14.06 -0.50 19.81
CA GLY A 94 14.61 -1.57 20.65
C GLY A 94 13.71 -2.80 20.83
N ASN A 95 12.46 -2.76 20.37
CA ASN A 95 11.50 -3.86 20.47
C ASN A 95 11.47 -4.69 19.19
N LYS A 96 11.52 -6.01 19.32
CA LYS A 96 11.31 -6.91 18.18
C LYS A 96 9.85 -6.83 17.74
N LEU A 97 9.66 -6.68 16.43
CA LEU A 97 8.35 -6.69 15.81
C LEU A 97 8.14 -7.99 15.06
N GLU A 98 7.02 -8.66 15.32
CA GLU A 98 6.62 -9.88 14.62
C GLU A 98 5.98 -9.59 13.26
N SER A 99 5.49 -8.37 13.07
CA SER A 99 4.88 -7.88 11.83
C SER A 99 5.66 -6.69 11.28
N ALA A 100 5.39 -6.33 10.02
CA ALA A 100 5.89 -5.08 9.46
C ALA A 100 5.44 -3.87 10.29
N PHE A 101 6.20 -2.79 10.22
CA PHE A 101 5.90 -1.54 10.92
C PHE A 101 4.95 -0.69 10.08
N ASP A 102 3.80 -0.33 10.65
CA ASP A 102 2.86 0.59 10.04
C ASP A 102 3.42 2.01 10.12
N ILE A 103 3.61 2.66 8.97
CA ILE A 103 4.07 4.03 8.90
C ILE A 103 3.08 4.92 8.11
N SER A 104 1.81 4.51 8.04
CA SER A 104 0.75 5.23 7.33
C SER A 104 0.71 6.71 7.72
N ASP A 105 0.72 7.02 9.02
CA ASP A 105 0.69 8.41 9.50
C ASP A 105 1.88 9.25 9.01
N SER A 106 3.08 8.67 8.96
CA SER A 106 4.27 9.36 8.43
C SER A 106 4.17 9.61 6.93
N VAL A 107 3.59 8.64 6.19
CA VAL A 107 3.40 8.71 4.76
C VAL A 107 2.31 9.73 4.39
N ASP A 108 1.13 9.63 5.00
CA ASP A 108 0.01 10.53 4.73
C ASP A 108 0.35 11.97 5.18
N GLY A 109 1.06 12.15 6.29
CA GLY A 109 1.58 13.45 6.73
C GLY A 109 2.53 14.11 5.72
N SER A 110 3.33 13.33 4.98
CA SER A 110 4.20 13.86 3.90
C SER A 110 3.42 14.28 2.65
N LEU A 111 2.21 13.74 2.47
CA LEU A 111 1.29 14.04 1.37
C LEU A 111 0.32 15.18 1.72
N GLY A 112 0.22 15.55 3.00
CA GLY A 112 -0.72 16.57 3.48
C GLY A 112 -2.18 16.09 3.48
N VAL A 113 -2.40 14.78 3.61
CA VAL A 113 -3.72 14.13 3.66
C VAL A 113 -3.97 13.46 5.00
#